data_AF-A0A7Y3FLZ2-F1
#
_entry.id   AF-A0A7Y3FLZ2-F1
#
_cell.length_a   1.000
_cell.length_b   1.000
_cell.length_c   1.000
_cell.angle_alpha   90.00
_cell.angle_beta   90.00
_cell.angle_gamma   90.00
#
_symmetry.space_group_name_H-M   'P 1'
#
loop_
_entity.id
_entity.type
_entity.pdbx_description
1 polymer ?
#
loop_
_entity_poly.entity_id
_entity_poly.type
_entity_poly.pdbx_seq_one_letter_code
_entity_poly.pdbx_strand_id
1 'polypeptide(L)'
;MTVELETQIANAKDRWTVGFPWWGVAMVLVLAALGWSIVFDPDFRQAFQRIGPGLWITLQATFFSFLIAIVIGLIAGVGRLSHNALARNVATFYIEFVRGVPI
;
A
#
# COMPACT_ATOMS: atom_id res chain seq x y z
N MET A 1 -37.65 -27.25 1.73
CA MET A 1 -36.91 -27.47 0.48
C MET A 1 -36.91 -26.26 -0.45
N THR A 2 -38.06 -25.71 -0.88
CA THR A 2 -38.08 -24.52 -1.77
C THR A 2 -37.60 -23.22 -1.08
N VAL A 3 -37.97 -23.01 0.18
CA VAL A 3 -37.59 -21.82 0.98
C VAL A 3 -36.07 -21.75 1.27
N GLU A 4 -35.40 -22.90 1.40
CA GLU A 4 -33.94 -22.98 1.57
C GLU A 4 -33.19 -22.63 0.29
N LEU A 5 -33.75 -22.95 -0.88
CA LEU A 5 -33.13 -22.61 -2.17
C LEU A 5 -33.20 -21.11 -2.43
N GLU A 6 -34.34 -20.46 -2.12
CA GLU A 6 -34.49 -19.01 -2.28
C GLU A 6 -33.54 -18.22 -1.37
N THR A 7 -33.37 -18.66 -0.12
CA THR A 7 -32.44 -18.03 0.83
C THR A 7 -30.97 -18.22 0.43
N GLN A 8 -30.59 -19.36 -0.15
CA GLN A 8 -29.24 -19.59 -0.68
C GLN A 8 -28.94 -18.72 -1.91
N ILE A 9 -29.91 -18.57 -2.82
CA ILE A 9 -29.77 -17.73 -4.02
C ILE A 9 -29.68 -16.25 -3.66
N ALA A 10 -30.50 -15.78 -2.70
CA ALA A 10 -30.44 -14.41 -2.18
C ALA A 10 -29.07 -14.11 -1.52
N ASN A 11 -28.60 -14.99 -0.64
CA ASN A 11 -27.32 -14.85 0.05
C ASN A 11 -26.12 -14.89 -0.92
N ALA A 12 -26.17 -15.77 -1.94
CA ALA A 12 -25.15 -15.83 -2.97
C ALA A 12 -25.04 -14.50 -3.76
N LYS A 13 -26.16 -13.86 -4.11
CA LYS A 13 -26.19 -12.60 -4.86
C LYS A 13 -25.61 -11.43 -4.06
N ASP A 14 -25.96 -11.30 -2.78
CA ASP A 14 -25.48 -10.22 -1.92
C ASP A 14 -23.98 -10.34 -1.62
N ARG A 15 -23.43 -11.55 -1.57
CA ARG A 15 -21.99 -11.75 -1.35
C ARG A 15 -21.12 -11.15 -2.48
N TRP A 16 -21.60 -11.12 -3.72
CA TRP A 16 -20.87 -10.54 -4.86
C TRP A 16 -20.96 -9.02 -4.92
N THR A 17 -22.07 -8.41 -4.48
CA THR A 17 -22.23 -6.95 -4.50
C THR A 17 -21.60 -6.27 -3.29
N VAL A 18 -21.61 -6.93 -2.13
CA VAL A 18 -21.03 -6.42 -0.88
C VAL A 18 -19.55 -6.79 -0.75
N GLY A 19 -19.11 -7.90 -1.35
CA GLY A 19 -17.70 -8.35 -1.31
C GLY A 19 -16.78 -7.71 -2.35
N PHE A 20 -17.34 -7.04 -3.36
CA PHE A 20 -16.55 -6.41 -4.41
C PHE A 20 -16.08 -5.00 -3.99
N PRO A 21 -14.76 -4.69 -4.07
CA PRO A 21 -14.22 -3.40 -3.61
C PRO A 21 -14.55 -2.28 -4.60
N TRP A 22 -15.79 -1.78 -4.59
CA TRP A 22 -16.24 -0.68 -5.45
C TRP A 22 -15.40 0.59 -5.32
N TRP A 23 -14.77 0.81 -4.17
CA TRP A 23 -13.81 1.89 -3.97
C TRP A 23 -12.61 1.80 -4.92
N GLY A 24 -12.16 0.58 -5.27
CA GLY A 24 -11.07 0.36 -6.22
C GLY A 24 -11.48 0.73 -7.63
N VAL A 25 -12.71 0.40 -8.04
CA VAL A 25 -13.26 0.83 -9.33
C VAL A 25 -13.38 2.35 -9.40
N ALA A 26 -13.88 2.98 -8.33
CA ALA A 26 -13.94 4.44 -8.25
C ALA A 26 -12.55 5.08 -8.38
N MET A 27 -11.54 4.54 -7.70
CA MET A 27 -10.15 5.00 -7.82
C MET A 27 -9.63 4.89 -9.25
N VAL A 28 -9.85 3.73 -9.90
CA VAL A 28 -9.41 3.51 -11.29
C VAL A 28 -10.10 4.47 -12.26
N LEU A 29 -11.41 4.70 -12.09
CA LEU A 29 -12.16 5.67 -12.90
C LEU A 29 -11.62 7.09 -12.74
N VAL A 30 -11.33 7.51 -11.50
CA VAL A 30 -10.75 8.83 -11.23
C VAL A 30 -9.37 8.96 -11.87
N LEU A 31 -8.50 7.95 -11.73
CA LEU A 31 -7.17 7.96 -12.36
C LEU A 31 -7.26 8.00 -13.89
N ALA A 32 -8.20 7.26 -14.48
CA ALA A 32 -8.43 7.29 -15.93
C ALA A 32 -8.93 8.65 -16.41
N ALA A 33 -9.85 9.28 -15.66
CA ALA A 33 -10.34 10.62 -15.97
C ALA A 33 -9.21 11.66 -15.88
N LEU A 34 -8.37 11.60 -14.84
CA LEU A 34 -7.20 12.48 -14.71
C LEU A 34 -6.20 12.28 -15.86
N GLY A 35 -5.92 11.02 -16.22
CA GLY A 35 -5.06 10.69 -17.35
C GLY A 35 -5.61 11.22 -18.68
N TRP A 36 -6.92 11.11 -18.89
CA TRP A 36 -7.61 11.68 -20.04
C TRP A 36 -7.44 13.21 -20.09
N SER A 37 -7.71 13.90 -18.98
CA SER A 37 -7.54 15.36 -18.89
C SER A 37 -6.10 15.81 -19.21
N ILE A 38 -5.08 15.09 -18.75
CA ILE A 38 -3.67 15.42 -19.03
C ILE A 38 -3.32 15.28 -20.53
N VAL A 39 -3.96 14.35 -21.24
CA VAL A 39 -3.67 14.10 -22.66
C VAL A 39 -4.41 15.08 -23.57
N PHE A 40 -5.68 15.38 -23.29
CA PHE A 40 -6.50 16.18 -24.20
C PHE A 40 -6.47 17.68 -23.91
N ASP A 41 -6.04 18.11 -22.71
CA ASP A 41 -6.01 19.53 -22.33
C ASP A 41 -4.57 20.06 -22.15
N PRO A 42 -4.17 21.11 -22.90
CA PRO A 42 -2.83 21.67 -22.84
C PRO A 42 -2.48 22.35 -21.50
N ASP A 43 -3.46 22.85 -20.74
CA ASP A 43 -3.21 23.49 -19.45
C ASP A 43 -2.85 22.45 -18.38
N PHE A 44 -3.58 21.34 -18.36
CA PHE A 44 -3.28 20.21 -17.45
C PHE A 44 -1.94 19.55 -17.76
N ARG A 45 -1.57 19.47 -19.05
CA ARG A 45 -0.26 18.92 -19.47
C ARG A 45 0.91 19.74 -18.94
N GLN A 46 0.83 21.08 -19.00
CA GLN A 46 1.88 21.96 -18.47
C GLN A 46 2.00 21.86 -16.95
N ALA A 47 0.87 21.78 -16.24
CA ALA A 47 0.87 21.56 -14.79
C ALA A 47 1.53 20.20 -14.43
N PHE A 48 1.18 19.14 -15.16
CA PHE A 48 1.75 17.81 -14.93
C PHE A 48 3.25 17.75 -15.20
N GLN A 49 3.75 18.44 -16.23
CA GLN A 49 5.20 18.49 -16.53
C GLN A 49 6.02 19.13 -15.39
N ARG A 50 5.44 20.05 -14.62
CA ARG A 50 6.12 20.67 -13.46
C ARG A 50 6.16 19.73 -12.25
N ILE A 51 5.10 18.96 -12.01
CA ILE A 51 4.95 18.12 -10.81
C ILE A 51 5.46 16.69 -11.03
N GLY A 52 5.40 16.19 -12.27
CA GLY A 52 5.78 14.84 -12.65
C GLY A 52 7.18 14.41 -12.16
N PRO A 53 8.22 15.25 -12.28
CA PRO A 53 9.54 14.93 -11.73
C PRO A 53 9.52 14.72 -10.21
N GLY A 54 8.75 15.53 -9.47
CA GLY A 54 8.60 15.37 -8.02
C GLY A 54 7.89 14.06 -7.66
N LEU A 55 6.82 13.72 -8.38
CA LEU A 55 6.12 12.44 -8.20
C LEU A 55 7.05 11.25 -8.45
N TRP A 56 7.89 11.33 -9.48
CA TRP A 56 8.87 10.28 -9.78
C TRP A 56 9.90 10.09 -8.65
N ILE A 57 10.42 11.18 -8.09
CA ILE A 57 11.35 11.14 -6.96
C ILE A 57 10.70 10.50 -5.74
N THR A 58 9.45 10.85 -5.42
CA THR A 58 8.73 10.24 -4.29
C THR A 58 8.55 8.74 -4.49
N LEU A 59 8.13 8.31 -5.69
CA LEU A 59 7.98 6.88 -5.99
C LEU A 59 9.30 6.12 -5.88
N GLN A 60 10.39 6.68 -6.41
CA GLN A 60 11.72 6.09 -6.27
C GLN A 60 12.16 6.02 -4.81
N ALA A 61 12.04 7.12 -4.07
CA ALA A 61 12.41 7.17 -2.66
C ALA A 61 11.62 6.14 -1.84
N THR A 62 10.30 6.09 -1.97
CA THR A 62 9.47 5.10 -1.28
C THR A 62 9.89 3.67 -1.63
N PHE A 63 10.10 3.37 -2.92
CA PHE A 63 10.47 2.04 -3.36
C PHE A 63 11.83 1.58 -2.79
N PHE A 64 12.88 2.39 -2.95
CA PHE A 64 14.21 2.05 -2.46
C PHE A 64 14.29 2.06 -0.93
N SER A 65 13.65 3.02 -0.25
CA SER A 65 13.57 3.05 1.20
C SER A 65 12.87 1.83 1.77
N PHE A 66 11.76 1.39 1.16
CA PHE A 66 11.03 0.21 1.62
C PHE A 66 11.85 -1.06 1.40
N LEU A 67 12.58 -1.17 0.29
CA LEU A 67 13.46 -2.30 0.02
C LEU A 67 14.55 -2.44 1.09
N ILE A 68 15.22 -1.33 1.43
CA ILE A 68 16.24 -1.30 2.48
C ILE A 68 15.61 -1.59 3.85
N ALA A 69 14.44 -1.01 4.14
CA ALA A 69 13.72 -1.24 5.39
C ALA A 69 13.37 -2.70 5.60
N ILE A 70 12.96 -3.44 4.55
CA ILE A 70 12.69 -4.88 4.64
C ILE A 70 13.96 -5.64 5.01
N VAL A 71 15.10 -5.35 4.37
CA VAL A 71 16.37 -6.06 4.65
C VAL A 71 16.78 -5.85 6.10
N ILE A 72 16.79 -4.59 6.57
CA ILE A 72 17.18 -4.27 7.95
C ILE A 72 16.16 -4.85 8.93
N GLY A 73 14.86 -4.71 8.65
CA GLY A 73 13.78 -5.24 9.48
C GLY A 73 13.83 -6.76 9.62
N LEU A 74 14.20 -7.48 8.55
CA LEU A 74 14.38 -8.92 8.58
C LEU A 74 15.58 -9.33 9.45
N ILE A 75 16.73 -8.65 9.29
CA ILE A 75 17.93 -8.91 10.11
C ILE A 75 17.65 -8.66 11.59
N ALA A 76 17.02 -7.52 11.92
CA ALA A 76 16.65 -7.20 13.30
C ALA A 76 15.59 -8.17 13.84
N GLY A 77 14.61 -8.57 13.02
CA GLY A 77 13.57 -9.53 13.38
C GLY A 77 14.14 -10.91 13.73
N VAL A 78 15.04 -11.43 12.90
CA VAL A 78 15.74 -12.70 13.16
C VAL A 78 16.69 -12.56 14.35
N GLY A 79 17.44 -11.46 14.45
CA GLY A 79 18.36 -11.20 15.56
C GLY A 79 17.66 -11.20 16.92
N ARG A 80 16.42 -10.70 17.00
CA ARG A 80 15.59 -10.72 18.21
C ARG A 80 15.21 -12.14 18.67
N LEU A 81 15.08 -13.09 17.75
CA LEU A 81 14.74 -14.50 18.06
C LEU A 81 15.99 -15.35 18.38
N SER A 82 17.19 -14.79 18.24
CA SER A 82 18.43 -15.51 18.49
C SER A 82 18.57 -15.90 19.98
N HIS A 83 19.08 -17.10 20.23
CA HIS A 83 19.44 -17.57 21.57
C HIS A 83 20.67 -16.83 22.14
N ASN A 84 21.47 -16.16 21.30
CA ASN A 84 22.61 -15.39 21.74
C ASN A 84 22.15 -14.05 22.32
N ALA A 85 22.46 -13.81 23.60
CA ALA A 85 22.10 -12.59 24.33
C ALA A 85 22.59 -11.31 23.63
N LEU A 86 23.75 -11.33 22.99
CA LEU A 86 24.32 -10.15 22.32
C LEU A 86 23.48 -9.76 21.08
N ALA A 87 23.17 -10.73 20.22
CA ALA A 87 22.38 -10.49 19.01
C ALA A 87 20.95 -10.02 19.35
N ARG A 88 20.34 -10.61 20.38
CA ARG A 88 19.01 -10.23 20.86
C ARG A 88 18.98 -8.80 21.41
N ASN A 89 19.96 -8.41 22.22
CA ASN A 89 20.01 -7.07 22.82
C ASN A 89 20.23 -5.98 21.77
N VAL A 90 21.16 -6.18 20.83
CA VAL A 90 21.42 -5.21 19.74
C VAL A 90 20.19 -5.03 18.86
N ALA A 91 19.55 -6.13 18.46
CA ALA A 91 18.33 -6.09 17.66
C ALA A 91 17.18 -5.37 18.39
N THR A 92 17.02 -5.64 19.69
CA THR A 92 15.98 -5.01 20.51
C THR A 92 16.23 -3.50 20.66
N PHE A 93 17.47 -3.10 20.96
CA PHE A 93 17.84 -1.69 21.06
C PHE A 93 17.58 -0.91 19.76
N TYR A 94 17.98 -1.47 18.61
CA TYR A 94 17.72 -0.84 17.31
C TYR A 94 16.21 -0.62 17.07
N ILE A 95 15.40 -1.65 17.31
CA ILE A 95 13.94 -1.58 17.11
C ILE A 95 13.30 -0.56 18.07
N GLU A 96 13.69 -0.55 19.34
CA GLU A 96 13.16 0.36 20.34
C GLU A 96 13.55 1.81 20.04
N PHE A 97 14.81 2.06 19.65
CA PHE A 97 15.28 3.39 19.28
C PHE A 97 14.52 3.94 18.06
N VAL A 98 14.44 3.17 16.97
CA VAL A 98 13.74 3.61 15.75
C VAL A 98 12.26 3.88 16.00
N ARG A 99 11.62 3.11 16.89
CA ARG A 99 10.21 3.34 17.27
C ARG A 99 10.02 4.48 18.27
N GLY A 100 11.09 4.91 18.95
CA GLY A 100 11.07 5.98 19.94
C GLY A 100 11.36 7.37 19.37
N VAL A 101 11.87 7.48 18.14
CA VAL A 101 12.10 8.76 17.46
C VAL A 101 10.79 9.23 16.81
N PRO A 102 10.18 10.34 17.26
CA PRO A 102 9.06 10.94 16.55
C PRO A 102 9.57 11.53 15.22
N ILE A 103 8.89 11.18 14.13
CA ILE A 103 9.16 11.58 12.75
C ILE A 103 8.29 12.76 12.33
#